data_AF-A0A2W6C8K1-F1
#
_entry.id   AF-A0A2W6C8K1-F1
#
_cell.length_a   1.000
_cell.length_b   1.000
_cell.length_c   1.000
_cell.angle_alpha   90.00
_cell.angle_beta   90.00
_cell.angle_gamma   90.00
#
_symmetry.space_group_name_H-M   'P 1'
#
loop_
_entity.id
_entity.type
_entity.pdbx_description
1 polymer ?
#
loop_
_entity_poly.entity_id
_entity_poly.type
_entity_poly.pdbx_seq_one_letter_code
_entity_poly.pdbx_strand_id
1 'polypeptide(L)'
;MRRFEVVSRQPKRDAIARERKRRRQQKEPPPAPAPAATTRRSAASACGWCGGVIEVKATGRIPKWCSPACRQRAWEQSRAAASGRAAVEVVERVVAVPFARERIPLREEWPGLLRELAAQLEDGRIYARDLPNLGSALNDLAAAYNRRQNLRRVRR
;
A
#
# COMPACT_ATOMS: atom_id res chain seq x y z
N MET A 1 9.22 39.91 -49.24
CA MET A 1 8.53 38.62 -48.97
C MET A 1 9.43 37.48 -49.44
N ARG A 2 9.98 36.65 -48.53
CA ARG A 2 10.68 35.41 -48.86
C ARG A 2 10.08 34.29 -48.01
N ARG A 3 9.49 33.29 -48.65
CA ARG A 3 8.83 32.13 -48.05
C ARG A 3 9.86 31.01 -47.96
N PHE A 4 10.21 30.57 -46.75
CA PHE A 4 11.06 29.40 -46.53
C PHE A 4 10.17 28.16 -46.40
N GLU A 5 10.38 27.16 -47.26
CA GLU A 5 9.73 25.85 -47.20
C GLU A 5 10.54 24.90 -46.31
N VAL A 6 9.92 24.35 -45.26
CA VAL A 6 10.50 23.34 -44.39
C VAL A 6 10.19 21.97 -44.96
N VAL A 7 11.21 21.30 -45.55
CA VAL A 7 11.10 19.93 -46.05
C VAL A 7 11.02 18.94 -44.88
N SER A 8 9.85 18.32 -44.71
CA SER A 8 9.49 17.36 -43.65
C SER A 8 10.32 16.07 -43.69
N ARG A 9 11.39 15.98 -42.85
CA ARG A 9 12.26 14.78 -42.67
C ARG A 9 11.70 13.75 -41.66
N GLN A 10 10.43 13.81 -41.28
CA GLN A 10 9.87 13.01 -40.17
C GLN A 10 9.76 11.48 -40.39
N PRO A 11 9.37 10.92 -41.56
CA PRO A 11 8.97 9.50 -41.62
C PRO A 11 10.14 8.50 -41.43
N LYS A 12 11.37 8.90 -41.75
CA LYS A 12 12.55 8.01 -41.63
C LYS A 12 13.02 7.81 -40.17
N ARG A 13 12.78 8.77 -39.28
CA ARG A 13 13.22 8.69 -37.86
C ARG A 13 12.34 7.72 -37.07
N ASP A 14 11.04 7.71 -37.35
CA ASP A 14 10.07 6.83 -36.68
C ASP A 14 10.27 5.36 -37.03
N ALA A 15 10.64 5.06 -38.29
CA ALA A 15 10.96 3.71 -38.73
C ALA A 15 12.19 3.13 -37.99
N ILE A 16 13.25 3.94 -37.83
CA ILE A 16 14.47 3.54 -37.11
C ILE A 16 14.19 3.33 -35.62
N ALA A 17 13.34 4.16 -35.01
CA ALA A 17 12.95 4.01 -33.61
C ALA A 17 12.16 2.70 -33.38
N ARG A 18 11.25 2.34 -34.29
CA ARG A 18 10.48 1.10 -34.22
C ARG A 18 11.36 -0.14 -34.35
N GLU A 19 12.29 -0.14 -35.31
CA GLU A 19 13.21 -1.26 -35.53
C GLU A 19 14.16 -1.46 -34.34
N ARG A 20 14.67 -0.35 -33.76
CA ARG A 20 15.48 -0.40 -32.52
C ARG A 20 14.68 -0.97 -31.34
N LYS A 21 13.40 -0.61 -31.21
CA LYS A 21 12.52 -1.11 -30.14
C LYS A 21 12.26 -2.62 -30.30
N ARG A 22 12.05 -3.07 -31.54
CA ARG A 22 11.84 -4.49 -31.89
C ARG A 22 13.09 -5.34 -31.60
N ARG A 23 14.28 -4.85 -31.95
CA ARG A 23 15.56 -5.51 -31.63
C ARG A 23 15.86 -5.56 -30.13
N ARG A 24 15.48 -4.52 -29.37
CA ARG A 24 15.58 -4.54 -27.90
C ARG A 24 14.67 -5.60 -27.29
N GLN A 25 13.40 -5.66 -27.72
CA GLN A 25 12.45 -6.67 -27.25
C GLN A 25 12.86 -8.11 -27.62
N GLN A 26 13.50 -8.33 -28.77
CA GLN A 26 13.99 -9.65 -29.18
C GLN A 26 15.28 -10.08 -28.47
N LYS A 27 16.07 -9.14 -27.95
CA LYS A 27 17.35 -9.43 -27.27
C LYS A 27 17.19 -9.58 -25.75
N GLU A 28 16.03 -9.21 -25.20
CA GLU A 28 15.78 -9.30 -23.76
C GLU A 28 15.36 -10.74 -23.41
N PRO A 29 16.17 -11.49 -22.66
CA PRO A 29 15.79 -12.83 -22.20
C PRO A 29 14.54 -12.73 -21.31
N PRO A 30 13.69 -13.77 -21.26
CA PRO A 30 12.49 -13.75 -20.42
C PRO A 30 12.88 -13.40 -18.98
N PRO A 31 12.16 -12.50 -18.31
CA PRO A 31 12.51 -12.09 -16.96
C PRO A 31 12.51 -13.33 -16.05
N ALA A 32 13.60 -13.52 -15.32
CA ALA A 32 13.67 -14.52 -14.27
C ALA A 32 12.44 -14.37 -13.34
N PRO A 33 11.87 -15.46 -12.81
CA PRO A 33 10.72 -15.37 -11.93
C PRO A 33 11.03 -14.42 -10.77
N ALA A 34 10.23 -13.37 -10.62
CA ALA A 34 10.41 -12.37 -9.58
C ALA A 34 10.45 -13.02 -8.19
N PRO A 35 11.28 -12.54 -7.24
CA PRO A 35 11.50 -13.17 -5.94
C PRO A 35 10.18 -13.42 -5.16
N ALA A 36 9.19 -12.55 -5.32
CA ALA A 36 7.87 -12.68 -4.70
C ALA A 36 7.05 -13.90 -5.19
N ALA A 37 7.31 -14.44 -6.38
CA ALA A 37 6.69 -15.66 -6.87
C ALA A 37 7.28 -16.91 -6.19
N THR A 38 8.60 -16.89 -5.95
CA THR A 38 9.31 -17.94 -5.19
C THR A 38 8.86 -17.96 -3.73
N THR A 39 8.72 -16.79 -3.09
CA THR A 39 8.23 -16.67 -1.70
C THR A 39 6.80 -17.18 -1.52
N ARG A 40 5.89 -16.90 -2.47
CA ARG A 40 4.52 -17.43 -2.42
C ARG A 40 4.46 -18.94 -2.56
N ARG A 41 5.39 -19.53 -3.32
CA ARG A 41 5.46 -20.97 -3.56
C ARG A 41 6.02 -21.72 -2.34
N SER A 42 7.05 -21.19 -1.69
CA SER A 42 7.60 -21.77 -0.45
C SER A 42 6.63 -21.66 0.74
N ALA A 43 5.81 -20.61 0.79
CA ALA A 43 4.77 -20.44 1.81
C ALA A 43 3.65 -21.48 1.73
N ALA A 44 3.46 -22.14 0.58
CA ALA A 44 2.46 -23.18 0.37
C ALA A 44 2.94 -24.59 0.75
N SER A 45 3.91 -24.69 1.67
CA SER A 45 4.52 -25.94 2.12
C SER A 45 3.69 -26.71 3.13
N ALA A 46 2.59 -26.15 3.64
CA ALA A 46 1.72 -26.80 4.62
C ALA A 46 0.30 -27.01 4.08
N CYS A 47 -0.25 -28.20 4.33
CA CYS A 47 -1.62 -28.56 3.98
C CYS A 47 -2.61 -27.78 4.83
N GLY A 48 -3.56 -27.10 4.17
CA GLY A 48 -4.58 -26.32 4.86
C GLY A 48 -5.61 -27.14 5.66
N TRP A 49 -5.54 -28.49 5.64
CA TRP A 49 -6.46 -29.38 6.36
C TRP A 49 -5.75 -30.04 7.55
N CYS A 50 -4.70 -30.82 7.27
CA CYS A 50 -4.00 -31.60 8.28
C CYS A 50 -2.69 -30.97 8.76
N GLY A 51 -2.26 -29.84 8.17
CA GLY A 51 -0.95 -29.23 8.46
C GLY A 51 0.25 -30.00 7.89
N GLY A 52 0.05 -31.16 7.26
CA GLY A 52 1.13 -31.97 6.70
C GLY A 52 1.89 -31.27 5.58
N VAL A 53 3.15 -31.68 5.37
CA VAL A 53 4.03 -31.08 4.36
C VAL A 53 3.50 -31.32 2.95
N ILE A 54 3.51 -30.28 2.14
CA ILE A 54 3.20 -30.31 0.71
C ILE A 54 4.50 -30.15 -0.06
N GLU A 55 4.81 -31.14 -0.90
CA GLU A 55 5.90 -31.01 -1.87
C GLU A 55 5.46 -30.11 -3.02
N VAL A 56 5.99 -28.88 -3.04
CA VAL A 56 5.62 -27.88 -4.04
C VAL A 56 6.56 -27.97 -5.24
N LYS A 57 6.07 -28.49 -6.37
CA LYS A 57 6.84 -28.52 -7.64
C LYS A 57 7.26 -27.12 -8.08
N ALA A 58 8.37 -27.02 -8.81
CA ALA A 58 8.91 -25.73 -9.28
C ALA A 58 7.95 -24.98 -10.24
N THR A 59 7.13 -25.72 -11.00
CA THR A 59 6.22 -25.17 -12.02
C THR A 59 4.76 -25.58 -11.77
N GLY A 60 3.83 -24.96 -12.49
CA GLY A 60 2.40 -25.29 -12.41
C GLY A 60 1.65 -24.66 -11.24
N ARG A 61 0.41 -25.12 -11.02
CA ARG A 61 -0.51 -24.59 -9.99
C ARG A 61 0.02 -24.90 -8.59
N ILE A 62 0.05 -23.90 -7.71
CA ILE A 62 0.46 -24.08 -6.31
C ILE A 62 -0.64 -24.89 -5.58
N PRO A 63 -0.32 -26.07 -5.04
CA PRO A 63 -1.28 -26.90 -4.31
C PRO A 63 -1.60 -26.32 -2.93
N LYS A 64 -2.87 -26.49 -2.49
CA LYS A 64 -3.34 -26.13 -1.14
C LYS A 64 -3.46 -27.35 -0.20
N TRP A 65 -3.55 -28.55 -0.77
CA TRP A 65 -3.79 -29.80 -0.05
C TRP A 65 -2.74 -30.83 -0.47
N CYS A 66 -2.28 -31.66 0.46
CA CYS A 66 -1.29 -32.71 0.18
C CYS A 66 -1.87 -33.91 -0.57
N SER A 67 -3.20 -34.10 -0.57
CA SER A 67 -3.86 -35.23 -1.22
C SER A 67 -5.32 -34.94 -1.60
N PRO A 68 -5.91 -35.70 -2.54
CA PRO A 68 -7.34 -35.65 -2.84
C PRO A 68 -8.22 -35.89 -1.62
N ALA A 69 -7.80 -36.77 -0.70
CA ALA A 69 -8.51 -37.05 0.54
C ALA A 69 -8.58 -35.82 1.46
N CYS A 70 -7.48 -35.07 1.62
CA CYS A 70 -7.48 -33.83 2.42
C CYS A 70 -8.36 -32.74 1.78
N ARG A 71 -8.38 -32.66 0.44
CA ARG A 71 -9.29 -31.76 -0.27
C ARG A 71 -10.76 -32.12 -0.03
N GLN A 72 -11.09 -33.40 -0.08
CA GLN A 72 -12.44 -33.91 0.14
C GLN A 72 -12.92 -33.61 1.56
N ARG A 73 -12.11 -33.93 2.58
CA ARG A 73 -12.44 -33.66 3.99
C ARG A 73 -12.61 -32.16 4.28
N ALA A 74 -11.76 -31.31 3.71
CA ALA A 74 -11.91 -29.87 3.83
C ALA A 74 -13.22 -29.35 3.24
N TRP A 75 -13.64 -29.90 2.10
CA TRP A 75 -14.94 -29.58 1.51
C TRP A 75 -16.10 -30.11 2.38
N GLU A 76 -16.00 -31.33 2.91
CA GLU A 76 -17.02 -31.90 3.80
C GLU A 76 -17.19 -31.05 5.08
N GLN A 77 -16.09 -30.63 5.72
CA GLN A 77 -16.16 -29.75 6.90
C GLN A 77 -16.76 -28.38 6.55
N SER A 78 -16.35 -27.79 5.42
CA SER A 78 -16.91 -26.51 4.96
C SER A 78 -18.41 -26.62 4.70
N ARG A 79 -18.85 -27.73 4.10
CA ARG A 79 -20.26 -28.02 3.84
C ARG A 79 -21.03 -28.27 5.14
N ALA A 80 -20.45 -29.00 6.08
CA ALA A 80 -21.03 -29.23 7.39
C ALA A 80 -21.22 -27.88 8.13
N ALA A 81 -20.20 -27.02 8.14
CA ALA A 81 -20.27 -25.68 8.74
C ALA A 81 -21.34 -24.80 8.08
N ALA A 82 -21.40 -24.76 6.75
CA ALA A 82 -22.42 -23.99 6.03
C ALA A 82 -23.85 -24.49 6.30
N SER A 83 -24.01 -25.77 6.62
CA SER A 83 -25.31 -26.37 6.96
C SER A 83 -25.60 -26.44 8.47
N GLY A 84 -24.77 -25.81 9.31
CA GLY A 84 -24.93 -25.80 10.77
C GLY A 84 -24.69 -27.14 11.47
N ARG A 85 -24.07 -28.11 10.78
CA ARG A 85 -23.80 -29.46 11.29
C ARG A 85 -22.36 -29.67 11.76
N ALA A 86 -21.54 -28.63 11.73
CA ALA A 86 -20.21 -28.67 12.31
C ALA A 86 -20.28 -28.25 13.79
N ALA A 87 -19.57 -28.97 14.66
CA ALA A 87 -19.34 -28.51 16.02
C ALA A 87 -18.49 -27.23 15.97
N VAL A 88 -19.02 -26.13 16.50
CA VAL A 88 -18.33 -24.84 16.61
C VAL A 88 -18.15 -24.53 18.09
N GLU A 89 -16.91 -24.46 18.53
CA GLU A 89 -16.56 -23.92 19.85
C GLU A 89 -16.29 -22.42 19.69
N VAL A 90 -17.12 -21.60 20.33
CA VAL A 90 -16.92 -20.15 20.34
C VAL A 90 -15.94 -19.81 21.46
N VAL A 91 -14.68 -19.56 21.09
CA VAL A 91 -13.65 -19.12 22.04
C VAL A 91 -13.56 -17.59 21.99
N GLU A 92 -13.79 -16.94 23.12
CA GLU A 92 -13.59 -15.51 23.26
C GLU A 92 -12.08 -15.20 23.26
N ARG A 93 -11.61 -14.48 22.24
CA ARG A 93 -10.22 -14.02 22.15
C ARG A 93 -10.17 -12.53 22.39
N VAL A 94 -9.65 -12.12 23.56
CA VAL A 94 -9.34 -10.71 23.84
C VAL A 94 -8.17 -10.30 22.95
N VAL A 95 -8.46 -9.49 21.93
CA VAL A 95 -7.43 -8.86 21.09
C VAL A 95 -7.12 -7.49 21.69
N ALA A 96 -5.99 -7.38 22.39
CA ALA A 96 -5.50 -6.10 22.86
C ALA A 96 -4.99 -5.29 21.66
N VAL A 97 -5.81 -4.34 21.20
CA VAL A 97 -5.38 -3.35 20.21
C VAL A 97 -4.65 -2.24 20.97
N PRO A 98 -3.35 -1.99 20.73
CA PRO A 98 -2.66 -0.88 21.35
C PRO A 98 -3.23 0.42 20.78
N PHE A 99 -4.11 1.08 21.54
CA PHE A 99 -4.40 2.48 21.29
C PHE A 99 -3.24 3.28 21.87
N ALA A 100 -2.57 4.07 21.04
CA ALA A 100 -1.60 5.03 21.55
C ALA A 100 -2.39 5.99 22.47
N ARG A 101 -2.06 6.01 23.77
CA ARG A 101 -2.55 7.07 24.65
C ARG A 101 -2.24 8.41 23.98
N GLU A 102 -3.23 9.27 23.91
CA GLU A 102 -3.13 10.61 23.35
C GLU A 102 -2.04 11.37 24.11
N ARG A 103 -0.83 11.41 23.52
CA ARG A 103 0.30 12.11 24.12
C ARG A 103 0.08 13.59 23.90
N ILE A 104 -0.22 14.32 24.97
CA ILE A 104 -0.22 15.77 24.95
C ILE A 104 1.24 16.23 24.80
N PRO A 105 1.60 16.98 23.74
CA PRO A 105 2.97 17.47 23.55
C PRO A 105 3.39 18.42 24.69
N LEU A 106 4.66 18.35 25.09
CA LEU A 106 5.25 19.34 26.00
C LEU A 106 5.34 20.71 25.29
N ARG A 107 5.44 21.79 26.06
CA ARG A 107 5.40 23.16 25.51
C ARG A 107 6.51 23.43 24.51
N GLU A 108 7.68 22.87 24.76
CA GLU A 108 8.88 22.95 23.95
C GLU A 108 8.82 22.12 22.65
N GLU A 109 7.91 21.15 22.56
CA GLU A 109 7.79 20.26 21.39
C GLU A 109 6.96 20.89 20.26
N TRP A 110 6.07 21.84 20.59
CA TRP A 110 5.15 22.47 19.64
C TRP A 110 5.83 23.10 18.41
N PRO A 111 6.94 23.86 18.53
CA PRO A 111 7.63 24.39 17.35
C PRO A 111 8.17 23.31 16.41
N GLY A 112 8.52 22.13 16.93
CA GLY A 112 8.94 20.99 16.12
C GLY A 112 7.75 20.37 15.38
N LEU A 113 6.66 20.12 16.09
CA LEU A 113 5.44 19.54 15.52
C LEU A 113 4.81 20.43 14.43
N LEU A 114 4.82 21.74 14.62
CA LEU A 114 4.33 22.68 13.60
C LEU A 114 5.20 22.68 12.33
N ARG A 115 6.52 22.48 12.47
CA ARG A 115 7.43 22.34 11.32
C ARG A 115 7.21 21.03 10.58
N GLU A 116 7.02 19.93 11.32
CA GLU A 116 6.68 18.63 10.74
C GLU A 116 5.36 18.70 9.97
N LEU A 117 4.33 19.34 10.54
CA LEU A 117 3.05 19.55 9.85
C LEU A 117 3.23 20.34 8.54
N ALA A 118 4.07 21.37 8.54
CA ALA A 118 4.38 22.14 7.33
C ALA A 118 5.05 21.26 6.25
N ALA A 119 6.04 20.44 6.63
CA ALA A 119 6.69 19.51 5.71
C ALA A 119 5.71 18.48 5.12
N GLN A 120 4.77 17.96 5.93
CA GLN A 120 3.75 17.03 5.46
C GLN A 120 2.77 17.66 4.45
N LEU A 121 2.49 18.95 4.61
CA LEU A 121 1.69 19.71 3.65
C LEU A 121 2.44 19.90 2.33
N GLU A 122 3.73 20.23 2.38
CA GLU A 122 4.58 20.40 1.19
C GLU A 122 4.79 19.08 0.44
N ASP A 123 4.97 17.97 1.17
CA ASP A 123 5.13 16.62 0.61
C ASP A 123 3.82 16.03 0.04
N GLY A 124 2.67 16.67 0.27
CA GLY A 124 1.36 16.18 -0.15
C GLY A 124 0.89 14.93 0.60
N ARG A 125 1.43 14.66 1.79
CA ARG A 125 0.98 13.55 2.66
C ARG A 125 -0.42 13.78 3.23
N ILE A 126 -0.84 15.05 3.29
CA ILE A 126 -2.19 15.46 3.66
C ILE A 126 -3.00 15.63 2.38
N TYR A 127 -4.08 14.86 2.26
CA TYR A 127 -4.90 14.85 1.05
C TYR A 127 -5.68 16.14 0.87
N ALA A 128 -5.94 16.53 -0.38
CA ALA A 128 -6.69 17.74 -0.73
C ALA A 128 -8.06 17.85 -0.03
N ARG A 129 -8.72 16.70 0.23
CA ARG A 129 -10.00 16.64 0.96
C ARG A 129 -9.90 17.10 2.41
N ASP A 130 -8.73 16.99 3.03
CA ASP A 130 -8.50 17.29 4.44
C ASP A 130 -8.06 18.77 4.64
N LEU A 131 -7.64 19.45 3.56
CA LEU A 131 -7.15 20.83 3.60
C LEU A 131 -8.17 21.86 4.10
N PRO A 132 -9.47 21.82 3.77
CA PRO A 132 -10.44 22.78 4.28
C PRO A 132 -10.58 22.73 5.81
N ASN A 133 -10.67 21.52 6.37
CA ASN A 133 -10.78 21.31 7.81
C ASN A 133 -9.51 21.76 8.54
N LEU A 134 -8.34 21.41 8.00
CA LEU A 134 -7.07 21.83 8.55
C LEU A 134 -6.89 23.36 8.47
N GLY A 135 -7.30 23.97 7.37
CA GLY A 135 -7.26 25.43 7.18
C GLY A 135 -8.09 26.17 8.24
N SER A 136 -9.29 25.69 8.56
CA SER A 136 -10.08 26.25 9.66
C SER A 136 -9.35 26.17 11.00
N ALA A 137 -8.78 25.00 11.33
CA ALA A 137 -8.07 24.80 12.59
C ALA A 137 -6.82 25.70 12.70
N LEU A 138 -6.09 25.91 11.60
CA LEU A 138 -4.94 26.82 11.55
C LEU A 138 -5.37 28.29 11.75
N ASN A 139 -6.50 28.70 11.18
CA ASN A 139 -7.04 30.04 11.39
C ASN A 139 -7.41 30.27 12.87
N ASP A 140 -8.03 29.29 13.52
CA ASP A 140 -8.38 29.36 14.93
C ASP A 140 -7.13 29.47 15.82
N LEU A 141 -6.09 28.69 15.50
CA LEU A 141 -4.79 28.75 16.18
C LEU A 141 -4.13 30.13 16.03
N ALA A 142 -4.09 30.67 14.81
CA ALA A 142 -3.52 31.98 14.53
C ALA A 142 -4.29 33.09 15.28
N ALA A 143 -5.62 33.02 15.29
CA ALA A 143 -6.46 33.95 16.02
C ALA A 143 -6.18 33.90 17.54
N ALA A 144 -6.07 32.70 18.12
CA ALA A 144 -5.74 32.52 19.53
C ALA A 144 -4.34 33.08 19.88
N TYR A 145 -3.35 32.83 19.03
CA TYR A 145 -2.00 33.37 19.18
C TYR A 145 -2.00 34.90 19.18
N ASN A 146 -2.66 35.52 18.20
CA ASN A 146 -2.73 36.98 18.07
C ASN A 146 -3.42 37.64 19.27
N ARG A 147 -4.53 37.07 19.75
CA ARG A 147 -5.20 37.53 20.98
C ARG A 147 -4.23 37.51 22.17
N ARG A 148 -3.46 36.42 22.34
CA ARG A 148 -2.51 36.29 23.45
C ARG A 148 -1.36 37.30 23.36
N GLN A 149 -0.84 37.57 22.17
CA GLN A 149 0.23 38.57 21.98
C GLN A 149 -0.26 39.99 22.28
N ASN A 150 -1.46 40.34 21.80
CA ASN A 150 -2.04 41.67 22.05
C ASN A 150 -2.31 41.91 23.55
N LEU A 151 -2.79 40.89 24.27
CA LEU A 151 -2.94 40.97 25.73
C LEU A 151 -1.62 41.19 26.47
N ARG A 152 -0.49 40.68 25.96
CA ARG A 152 0.84 40.93 26.55
C ARG A 152 1.35 42.33 26.25
N ARG A 153 1.02 42.88 25.07
CA ARG A 153 1.40 44.25 24.68
C ARG A 153 0.66 45.31 25.50
N VAL A 154 -0.63 45.12 25.76
CA VAL A 154 -1.45 46.07 26.55
C VAL A 154 -1.08 46.12 28.04
N ARG A 155 -0.45 45.06 28.57
CA ARG A 155 -0.04 44.96 29.97
C ARG A 155 1.37 45.49 30.27
N ARG A 156 2.09 46.00 29.27
CA ARG A 156 3.40 46.65 29.41
C ARG A 156 3.24 48.15 29.24
#